data_AF-A0A532C625-F1
#
_entry.id   AF-A0A532C625-F1
#
_cell.length_a   1.000
_cell.length_b   1.000
_cell.length_c   1.000
_cell.angle_alpha   90.00
_cell.angle_beta   90.00
_cell.angle_gamma   90.00
#
_symmetry.space_group_name_H-M   'P 1'
#
loop_
_entity.id
_entity.type
_entity.pdbx_description
1 polymer ?
#
loop_
_entity_poly.entity_id
_entity_poly.type
_entity_poly.pdbx_seq_one_letter_code
_entity_poly.pdbx_strand_id
1 'polypeptide(L)'
;MTTIASPTSSLTVETIRSVVEAMPMQGRIMLRLILLQYFDVTDEEILYIVADRPDPRCVAGTKPTNTTMTKESIKVVTDRRDQYRRQVRLKRERTWLQCESLRSLAQLREAFAGRARTLLSERFSLSADTLDALHASARTVLPKPAIRLLEQRWEADEITADDYQQQRLSIELQTQLRMAEKYRTRLNLAERERQSAISAPLQDHEIAHVWGIPASSLAARKMKYLTQYLHALQTTLQTDAAASTTSPLDLWKETFSVLAMQPIERSHSTFDGLEKTESALIDKLTAMVWGSLPEEVEVKFWTSLVFGASSNAMHSEITRNLFGLQRLTTVLNDMDRSPETVDADLLKRTAATPKVEVGALDAPAETPVKELSEMQAQILNSMRGEDASGRPSDKW
;
A
#
# COMPACT_ATOMS: atom_id res chain seq x y z
N MET A 1 5.13 -15.77 20.58
CA MET A 1 5.81 -15.62 19.28
C MET A 1 6.74 -16.80 19.12
N THR A 2 6.32 -17.82 18.38
CA THR A 2 7.20 -18.90 17.93
C THR A 2 7.71 -18.50 16.56
N THR A 3 8.92 -17.94 16.51
CA THR A 3 9.71 -17.91 15.29
C THR A 3 9.93 -19.36 14.88
N ILE A 4 9.15 -19.83 13.90
CA ILE A 4 9.49 -21.04 13.17
C ILE A 4 10.76 -20.67 12.44
N ALA A 5 11.91 -21.09 12.98
CA ALA A 5 13.15 -21.10 12.24
C ALA A 5 12.87 -21.89 10.95
N SER A 6 12.84 -21.21 9.80
CA SER A 6 12.86 -21.90 8.53
C SER A 6 14.10 -22.80 8.53
N PRO A 7 13.98 -24.10 8.23
CA PRO A 7 15.16 -24.89 7.96
C PRO A 7 15.93 -24.16 6.87
N THR A 8 17.23 -23.99 7.05
CA THR A 8 18.13 -23.50 6.00
C THR A 8 17.93 -24.40 4.79
N SER A 9 17.13 -23.92 3.84
CA SER A 9 16.80 -24.63 2.61
C SER A 9 18.11 -24.91 1.86
N SER A 10 18.35 -26.16 1.50
CA SER A 10 19.45 -26.53 0.61
C SER A 10 19.21 -26.07 -0.82
N LEU A 11 17.97 -25.69 -1.16
CA LEU A 11 17.60 -25.20 -2.47
C LEU A 11 17.94 -23.72 -2.60
N THR A 12 18.75 -23.37 -3.60
CA THR A 12 19.12 -21.99 -3.90
C THR A 12 18.51 -21.51 -5.22
N VAL A 13 18.50 -20.19 -5.43
CA VAL A 13 18.05 -19.56 -6.68
C VAL A 13 18.90 -20.05 -7.86
N GLU A 14 20.19 -20.21 -7.64
CA GLU A 14 21.16 -20.65 -8.64
C GLU A 14 20.87 -22.09 -9.09
N THR A 15 20.59 -22.99 -8.14
CA THR A 15 20.20 -24.38 -8.44
C THR A 15 18.91 -24.43 -9.25
N ILE A 16 17.89 -23.67 -8.85
CA ILE A 16 16.61 -23.58 -9.60
C ILE A 16 16.87 -23.10 -11.04
N ARG A 17 17.63 -22.01 -11.20
CA ARG A 17 17.96 -21.44 -12.52
C ARG A 17 18.72 -22.45 -13.39
N SER A 18 19.74 -23.10 -12.84
CA SER A 18 20.55 -24.09 -13.55
C SER A 18 19.71 -25.27 -14.04
N VAL A 19 18.82 -25.82 -13.18
CA VAL A 19 17.93 -26.91 -13.57
C VAL A 19 16.96 -26.47 -14.66
N VAL A 20 16.37 -25.28 -14.56
CA VAL A 20 15.48 -24.73 -15.61
C VAL A 20 16.24 -24.56 -16.94
N GLU A 21 17.47 -24.07 -16.91
CA GLU A 21 18.31 -23.88 -18.10
C GLU A 21 18.71 -25.22 -18.76
N ALA A 22 18.98 -26.25 -17.97
CA ALA A 22 19.30 -27.60 -18.45
C ALA A 22 18.11 -28.35 -19.10
N MET A 23 16.88 -27.87 -18.89
CA MET A 23 15.68 -28.48 -19.48
C MET A 23 15.66 -28.38 -21.02
N PRO A 24 15.03 -29.34 -21.72
CA PRO A 24 14.71 -29.20 -23.14
C PRO A 24 13.90 -27.93 -23.41
N MET A 25 14.02 -27.35 -24.62
CA MET A 25 13.40 -26.07 -24.99
C MET A 25 11.93 -25.93 -24.53
N GLN A 26 11.08 -26.92 -24.82
CA GLN A 26 9.69 -26.92 -24.37
C GLN A 26 9.52 -26.92 -22.85
N GLY A 27 10.37 -27.66 -22.12
CA GLY A 27 10.34 -27.71 -20.66
C GLY A 27 10.82 -26.40 -20.04
N ARG A 28 11.86 -25.80 -20.61
CA ARG A 28 12.36 -24.48 -20.21
C ARG A 28 11.27 -23.40 -20.38
N ILE A 29 10.62 -23.35 -21.55
CA ILE A 29 9.49 -22.45 -21.83
C ILE A 29 8.35 -22.68 -20.83
N MET A 30 7.96 -23.94 -20.62
CA MET A 30 6.89 -24.29 -19.70
C MET A 30 7.16 -23.78 -18.29
N LEU A 31 8.35 -24.04 -17.74
CA LEU A 31 8.69 -23.60 -16.39
C LEU A 31 8.80 -22.07 -16.29
N ARG A 32 9.38 -21.40 -17.28
CA ARG A 32 9.48 -19.94 -17.31
C ARG A 32 8.12 -19.27 -17.41
N LEU A 33 7.16 -19.86 -18.13
CA LEU A 33 5.77 -19.38 -18.17
C LEU A 33 5.03 -19.64 -16.85
N ILE A 34 5.21 -20.81 -16.24
CA ILE A 34 4.62 -21.12 -14.92
C ILE A 34 5.15 -20.15 -13.85
N LEU A 35 6.46 -19.85 -13.91
CA LEU A 35 7.20 -19.01 -12.96
C LEU A 35 7.47 -17.60 -13.52
N LEU A 36 6.59 -17.08 -14.38
CA LEU A 36 6.78 -15.80 -15.10
C LEU A 36 6.99 -14.58 -14.18
N GLN A 37 6.58 -14.71 -12.92
CA GLN A 37 6.82 -13.70 -11.90
C GLN A 37 8.28 -13.60 -11.42
N TYR A 38 9.13 -14.57 -11.76
CA TYR A 38 10.55 -14.64 -11.39
C TYR A 38 11.49 -14.82 -12.58
N PHE A 39 11.01 -15.44 -13.66
CA PHE A 39 11.79 -15.69 -14.86
C PHE A 39 11.26 -14.92 -16.06
N ASP A 40 12.17 -14.64 -16.99
CA ASP A 40 11.83 -14.09 -18.29
C ASP A 40 11.93 -15.16 -19.36
N VAL A 41 11.00 -15.07 -20.31
CA VAL A 41 11.03 -15.85 -21.56
C VAL A 41 11.96 -15.13 -22.54
N THR A 42 12.94 -15.83 -23.10
CA THR A 42 13.92 -15.25 -24.05
C THR A 42 13.35 -15.13 -25.47
N ASP A 43 14.01 -14.35 -26.32
CA ASP A 43 13.59 -14.20 -27.71
C ASP A 43 13.67 -15.52 -28.50
N GLU A 44 14.67 -16.36 -28.24
CA GLU A 44 14.78 -17.72 -28.79
C GLU A 44 13.55 -18.58 -28.41
N GLU A 45 13.13 -18.48 -27.16
CA GLU A 45 11.96 -19.20 -26.65
C GLU A 45 10.65 -18.67 -27.27
N ILE A 46 10.54 -17.36 -27.50
CA ILE A 46 9.41 -16.76 -28.24
C ILE A 46 9.38 -17.28 -29.68
N LEU A 47 10.53 -17.34 -30.36
CA LEU A 47 10.63 -17.90 -31.70
C LEU A 47 10.20 -19.36 -31.72
N TYR A 48 10.61 -20.14 -30.73
CA TYR A 48 10.14 -21.53 -30.59
C TYR A 48 8.63 -21.61 -30.39
N ILE A 49 8.05 -20.79 -29.51
CA ILE A 49 6.59 -20.73 -29.28
C ILE A 49 5.85 -20.46 -30.58
N VAL A 50 6.31 -19.51 -31.39
CA VAL A 50 5.70 -19.17 -32.68
C VAL A 50 5.74 -20.37 -33.64
N ALA A 51 6.87 -21.07 -33.71
CA ALA A 51 7.06 -22.21 -34.60
C ALA A 51 6.26 -23.46 -34.17
N ASP A 52 6.02 -23.64 -32.87
CA ASP A 52 5.33 -24.80 -32.28
C ASP A 52 3.78 -24.67 -32.31
N ARG A 53 3.25 -23.53 -32.79
CA ARG A 53 1.80 -23.32 -32.86
C ARG A 53 1.13 -24.26 -33.87
N PRO A 54 -0.02 -24.86 -33.52
CA PRO A 54 -0.83 -25.59 -34.49
C PRO A 54 -1.32 -24.62 -35.57
N ASP A 55 -1.06 -24.93 -36.84
CA ASP A 55 -1.61 -24.15 -37.96
C ASP A 55 -3.13 -24.42 -38.02
N PRO A 56 -3.99 -23.40 -37.89
CA PRO A 56 -5.45 -23.57 -37.95
C PRO A 56 -5.94 -24.11 -39.30
N ARG A 57 -5.11 -24.05 -40.35
CA ARG A 57 -5.39 -24.62 -41.68
C ARG A 57 -5.03 -26.10 -41.77
N CYS A 58 -4.26 -26.63 -40.82
CA CYS A 58 -3.85 -28.03 -40.80
C CYS A 58 -4.83 -28.85 -39.95
N VAL A 59 -5.39 -29.90 -40.53
CA VAL A 59 -6.15 -30.91 -39.78
C VAL A 59 -5.21 -31.63 -38.82
N ALA A 60 -5.69 -31.97 -37.63
CA ALA A 60 -4.91 -32.64 -36.58
C ALA A 60 -4.04 -33.77 -37.15
N GLY A 61 -2.72 -33.66 -36.97
CA GLY A 61 -1.73 -34.65 -37.44
C GLY A 61 -0.92 -34.23 -38.68
N THR A 62 -1.27 -33.13 -39.36
CA THR A 62 -0.43 -32.58 -40.43
C THR A 62 0.46 -31.44 -39.91
N LYS A 63 1.78 -31.56 -40.11
CA LYS A 63 2.72 -30.46 -39.84
C LYS A 63 2.69 -29.47 -41.01
N PRO A 64 2.63 -28.15 -40.76
CA PRO A 64 2.69 -27.16 -41.83
C PRO A 64 4.04 -27.26 -42.56
N THR A 65 3.99 -27.37 -43.89
CA THR A 65 5.17 -27.53 -44.75
C THR A 65 5.94 -26.21 -44.92
N ASN A 66 5.31 -25.08 -44.59
CA ASN A 66 5.89 -23.73 -44.69
C ASN A 66 5.40 -22.86 -43.52
N THR A 67 6.02 -22.98 -42.35
CA THR A 67 5.79 -22.05 -41.25
C THR A 67 6.58 -20.77 -41.52
N THR A 68 6.03 -19.85 -42.32
CA THR A 68 6.59 -18.51 -42.42
C THR A 68 6.33 -17.78 -41.10
N MET A 69 7.37 -17.71 -40.25
CA MET A 69 7.32 -16.94 -39.02
C MET A 69 7.14 -15.46 -39.36
N THR A 70 5.92 -14.94 -39.19
CA THR A 70 5.64 -13.53 -39.47
C THR A 70 6.06 -12.66 -38.29
N LYS A 71 6.54 -11.44 -38.57
CA LYS A 71 6.81 -10.45 -37.52
C LYS A 71 5.60 -10.19 -36.62
N GLU A 72 4.40 -10.27 -37.19
CA GLU A 72 3.13 -10.15 -36.47
C GLU A 72 2.92 -11.28 -35.46
N SER A 73 3.21 -12.54 -35.84
CA SER A 73 3.06 -13.68 -34.94
C SER A 73 4.00 -13.58 -33.73
N ILE A 74 5.24 -13.14 -33.96
CA ILE A 74 6.24 -12.86 -32.91
C ILE A 74 5.73 -11.75 -31.99
N LYS A 75 5.25 -10.64 -32.56
CA LYS A 75 4.69 -9.52 -31.80
C LYS A 75 3.52 -9.95 -30.92
N VAL A 76 2.57 -10.73 -31.44
CA VAL A 76 1.41 -11.21 -30.67
C VAL A 76 1.82 -12.06 -29.48
N VAL A 77 2.81 -12.95 -29.62
CA VAL A 77 3.30 -13.77 -28.48
C VAL A 77 3.95 -12.88 -27.44
N THR A 78 4.77 -11.94 -27.92
CA THR A 78 5.52 -10.98 -27.10
C THR A 78 4.57 -10.13 -26.28
N ASP A 79 3.57 -9.52 -26.92
CA ASP A 79 2.56 -8.68 -26.29
C ASP A 79 1.76 -9.46 -25.21
N ARG A 80 1.34 -10.69 -25.50
CA ARG A 80 0.64 -11.55 -24.52
C ARG A 80 1.53 -11.90 -23.34
N ARG A 81 2.78 -12.32 -23.60
CA ARG A 81 3.77 -12.63 -22.57
C ARG A 81 4.02 -11.42 -21.68
N ASP A 82 4.21 -10.24 -22.28
CA ASP A 82 4.47 -8.99 -21.57
C ASP A 82 3.26 -8.55 -20.73
N GLN A 83 2.05 -8.74 -21.24
CA GLN A 83 0.81 -8.49 -20.49
C GLN A 83 0.76 -9.32 -19.20
N TYR A 84 0.93 -10.64 -19.30
CA TYR A 84 0.88 -11.52 -18.12
C TYR A 84 2.08 -11.29 -17.19
N ARG A 85 3.29 -11.11 -17.73
CA ARG A 85 4.50 -10.78 -16.97
C ARG A 85 4.27 -9.51 -16.14
N ARG A 86 3.75 -8.46 -16.77
CA ARG A 86 3.43 -7.20 -16.10
C ARG A 86 2.40 -7.43 -14.98
N GLN A 87 1.34 -8.17 -15.26
CA GLN A 87 0.29 -8.46 -14.27
C GLN A 87 0.83 -9.18 -13.02
N VAL A 88 1.58 -10.28 -13.20
CA VAL A 88 2.08 -11.07 -12.07
C VAL A 88 3.16 -10.32 -11.27
N ARG A 89 4.06 -9.59 -11.94
CA ARG A 89 5.10 -8.79 -11.26
C ARG A 89 4.52 -7.60 -10.51
N LEU A 90 3.56 -6.88 -11.10
CA LEU A 90 2.88 -5.78 -10.42
C LEU A 90 2.09 -6.26 -9.19
N LYS A 91 1.42 -7.43 -9.27
CA LYS A 91 0.73 -8.02 -8.12
C LYS A 91 1.71 -8.34 -6.98
N ARG A 92 2.88 -8.91 -7.32
CA ARG A 92 3.96 -9.20 -6.36
C ARG A 92 4.52 -7.90 -5.74
N GLU A 93 4.80 -6.90 -6.56
CA GLU A 93 5.33 -5.60 -6.09
C GLU A 93 4.34 -4.90 -5.17
N ARG A 94 3.07 -4.82 -5.56
CA ARG A 94 2.01 -4.17 -4.76
C ARG A 94 1.85 -4.80 -3.38
N THR A 95 1.70 -6.13 -3.34
CA THR A 95 1.50 -6.86 -2.08
C THR A 95 2.72 -6.77 -1.17
N TRP A 96 3.92 -6.73 -1.74
CA TRP A 96 5.14 -6.45 -0.99
C TRP A 96 5.16 -5.03 -0.42
N LEU A 97 4.90 -4.01 -1.25
CA LEU A 97 4.87 -2.60 -0.83
C LEU A 97 3.85 -2.36 0.29
N GLN A 98 2.70 -3.00 0.19
CA GLN A 98 1.66 -2.96 1.21
C GLN A 98 2.17 -3.52 2.54
N CYS A 99 2.86 -4.68 2.51
CA CYS A 99 3.46 -5.27 3.72
C CYS A 99 4.55 -4.37 4.31
N GLU A 100 5.48 -3.86 3.48
CA GLU A 100 6.57 -2.99 3.95
C GLU A 100 6.04 -1.69 4.56
N SER A 101 5.05 -1.06 3.91
CA SER A 101 4.42 0.16 4.40
C SER A 101 3.70 -0.08 5.73
N LEU A 102 2.92 -1.16 5.83
CA LEU A 102 2.19 -1.50 7.07
C LEU A 102 3.14 -1.85 8.22
N ARG A 103 4.22 -2.57 7.94
CA ARG A 103 5.25 -2.89 8.95
C ARG A 103 5.91 -1.63 9.46
N SER A 104 6.32 -0.74 8.56
CA SER A 104 6.93 0.54 8.89
C SER A 104 5.97 1.43 9.68
N LEU A 105 4.69 1.50 9.27
CA LEU A 105 3.66 2.26 10.00
C LEU A 105 3.41 1.67 11.40
N ALA A 106 3.33 0.35 11.55
CA ALA A 106 3.14 -0.28 12.85
C ALA A 106 4.31 0.03 13.80
N GLN A 107 5.54 -0.15 13.34
CA GLN A 107 6.76 0.17 14.10
C GLN A 107 6.82 1.66 14.47
N LEU A 108 6.42 2.54 13.54
CA LEU A 108 6.36 3.97 13.78
C LEU A 108 5.35 4.31 14.88
N ARG A 109 4.17 3.69 14.86
CA ARG A 109 3.15 3.89 15.91
C ARG A 109 3.61 3.39 17.27
N GLU A 110 4.31 2.26 17.32
CA GLU A 110 4.93 1.76 18.55
C GLU A 110 6.02 2.72 19.06
N ALA A 111 6.83 3.29 18.18
CA ALA A 111 7.84 4.29 18.55
C ALA A 111 7.21 5.57 19.12
N PHE A 112 6.15 6.10 18.47
CA PHE A 112 5.40 7.25 18.97
C PHE A 112 4.77 6.97 20.35
N ALA A 113 4.18 5.79 20.54
CA ALA A 113 3.66 5.37 21.83
C ALA A 113 4.78 5.28 22.89
N GLY A 114 5.94 4.72 22.52
CA GLY A 114 7.12 4.67 23.40
C GLY A 114 7.56 6.07 23.85
N ARG A 115 7.67 7.04 22.92
CA ARG A 115 8.01 8.43 23.23
C ARG A 115 6.96 9.11 24.12
N ALA A 116 5.68 8.95 23.82
CA ALA A 116 4.61 9.49 24.66
C ALA A 116 4.67 8.93 26.09
N ARG A 117 4.97 7.63 26.25
CA ARG A 117 5.17 7.00 27.57
C ARG A 117 6.37 7.60 28.31
N THR A 118 7.51 7.79 27.62
CA THR A 118 8.70 8.44 28.19
C THR A 118 8.37 9.86 28.67
N LEU A 119 7.73 10.68 27.84
CA LEU A 119 7.33 12.05 28.20
C LEU A 119 6.37 12.08 29.41
N LEU A 120 5.39 11.17 29.47
CA LEU A 120 4.49 11.07 30.63
C LEU A 120 5.25 10.71 31.91
N SER A 121 6.26 9.86 31.83
CA SER A 121 7.07 9.49 33.00
C SER A 121 8.06 10.58 33.41
N GLU A 122 8.79 11.19 32.47
CA GLU A 122 9.89 12.11 32.76
C GLU A 122 9.39 13.52 33.07
N ARG A 123 8.38 14.01 32.32
CA ARG A 123 7.89 15.39 32.44
C ARG A 123 6.72 15.51 33.41
N PHE A 124 5.83 14.52 33.44
CA PHE A 124 4.60 14.54 34.24
C PHE A 124 4.63 13.59 35.44
N SER A 125 5.74 12.85 35.65
CA SER A 125 5.94 11.97 36.80
C SER A 125 4.85 10.92 37.00
N LEU A 126 4.24 10.42 35.91
CA LEU A 126 3.26 9.32 36.01
C LEU A 126 3.93 8.04 36.48
N SER A 127 3.29 7.34 37.42
CA SER A 127 3.74 6.04 37.90
C SER A 127 3.74 4.97 36.81
N ALA A 128 4.57 3.93 36.95
CA ALA A 128 4.57 2.80 36.03
C ALA A 128 3.20 2.10 35.97
N ASP A 129 2.53 1.95 37.11
CA ASP A 129 1.21 1.29 37.21
C ASP A 129 0.14 2.04 36.42
N THR A 130 0.12 3.37 36.49
CA THR A 130 -0.82 4.18 35.70
C THR A 130 -0.53 4.10 34.20
N LEU A 131 0.75 4.07 33.80
CA LEU A 131 1.13 3.88 32.39
C LEU A 131 0.74 2.51 31.86
N ASP A 132 0.84 1.46 32.68
CA ASP A 132 0.43 0.11 32.30
C ASP A 132 -1.10 -0.02 32.22
N ALA A 133 -1.84 0.64 33.12
CA ALA A 133 -3.29 0.74 33.04
C ALA A 133 -3.75 1.48 31.77
N LEU A 134 -3.07 2.57 31.39
CA LEU A 134 -3.33 3.29 30.13
C LEU A 134 -3.07 2.39 28.92
N HIS A 135 -1.97 1.64 28.93
CA HIS A 135 -1.64 0.70 27.86
C HIS A 135 -2.70 -0.41 27.73
N ALA A 136 -3.12 -1.01 28.85
CA ALA A 136 -4.13 -2.07 28.87
C ALA A 136 -5.50 -1.59 28.35
N SER A 137 -5.88 -0.35 28.66
CA SER A 137 -7.15 0.25 28.25
C SER A 137 -7.13 0.87 26.83
N ALA A 138 -5.97 0.92 26.15
CA ALA A 138 -5.84 1.58 24.85
C ALA A 138 -6.80 1.06 23.77
N ARG A 139 -7.21 -0.21 23.84
CA ARG A 139 -8.10 -0.84 22.85
C ARG A 139 -9.55 -0.36 22.96
N THR A 140 -9.98 0.09 24.14
CA THR A 140 -11.38 0.45 24.43
C THR A 140 -11.61 1.96 24.41
N VAL A 141 -10.55 2.77 24.47
CA VAL A 141 -10.68 4.23 24.50
C VAL A 141 -11.07 4.77 23.13
N LEU A 142 -12.06 5.67 23.14
CA LEU A 142 -12.48 6.44 21.97
C LEU A 142 -11.84 7.84 22.05
N PRO A 143 -10.85 8.17 21.19
CA PRO A 143 -10.11 9.42 21.33
C PRO A 143 -10.98 10.66 21.14
N LYS A 144 -11.88 10.67 20.14
CA LYS A 144 -12.73 11.84 19.85
C LYS A 144 -13.59 12.27 21.05
N PRO A 145 -14.39 11.39 21.69
CA PRO A 145 -15.11 11.75 22.91
C PRO A 145 -14.22 12.18 24.05
N ALA A 146 -13.10 11.49 24.29
CA ALA A 146 -12.18 11.82 25.39
C ALA A 146 -11.55 13.22 25.22
N ILE A 147 -11.15 13.56 23.98
CA ILE A 147 -10.61 14.88 23.64
C ILE A 147 -11.67 15.96 23.82
N ARG A 148 -12.90 15.74 23.35
CA ARG A 148 -14.00 16.71 23.51
C ARG A 148 -14.33 16.99 24.98
N LEU A 149 -14.36 15.95 25.82
CA LEU A 149 -14.57 16.12 27.26
C LEU A 149 -13.41 16.90 27.90
N LEU A 150 -12.17 16.63 27.47
CA LEU A 150 -11.01 17.35 27.94
C LEU A 150 -11.05 18.83 27.52
N GLU A 151 -11.45 19.12 26.28
CA GLU A 151 -11.68 20.48 25.77
C GLU A 151 -12.77 21.19 26.57
N GLN A 152 -13.89 20.55 26.89
CA GLN A 152 -14.94 21.15 27.72
C GLN A 152 -14.45 21.53 29.11
N ARG A 153 -13.65 20.66 29.75
CA ARG A 153 -13.06 20.94 31.07
C ARG A 153 -12.02 22.06 31.01
N TRP A 154 -11.26 22.13 29.91
CA TRP A 154 -10.35 23.24 29.65
C TRP A 154 -11.12 24.56 29.51
N GLU A 155 -12.15 24.61 28.67
CA GLU A 155 -12.98 25.80 28.47
C GLU A 155 -13.68 26.23 29.77
N ALA A 156 -14.09 25.29 30.62
CA ALA A 156 -14.71 25.54 31.92
C ALA A 156 -13.73 25.92 33.04
N ASP A 157 -12.43 26.08 32.75
CA ASP A 157 -11.37 26.39 33.74
C ASP A 157 -11.24 25.37 34.88
N GLU A 158 -11.65 24.12 34.65
CA GLU A 158 -11.60 23.04 35.65
C GLU A 158 -10.21 22.39 35.79
N ILE A 159 -9.32 22.61 34.82
CA ILE A 159 -8.00 21.97 34.73
C ILE A 159 -6.93 22.98 34.33
N THR A 160 -5.71 22.76 34.80
CA THR A 160 -4.56 23.58 34.40
C THR A 160 -4.07 23.21 32.99
N ALA A 161 -3.24 24.06 32.40
CA ALA A 161 -2.65 23.78 31.09
C ALA A 161 -1.74 22.53 31.11
N ASP A 162 -1.02 22.30 32.22
CA ASP A 162 -0.18 21.11 32.39
C ASP A 162 -1.04 19.85 32.55
N ASP A 163 -2.13 19.92 33.32
CA ASP A 163 -3.08 18.80 33.45
C ASP A 163 -3.75 18.46 32.12
N TYR A 164 -4.09 19.48 31.32
CA TYR A 164 -4.60 19.30 29.97
C TYR A 164 -3.58 18.56 29.11
N GLN A 165 -2.33 19.05 29.06
CA GLN A 165 -1.30 18.45 28.21
C GLN A 165 -0.99 17.01 28.65
N GLN A 166 -0.95 16.73 29.95
CA GLN A 166 -0.80 15.39 30.50
C GLN A 166 -1.92 14.44 30.06
N GLN A 167 -3.18 14.86 30.22
CA GLN A 167 -4.34 14.03 29.85
C GLN A 167 -4.43 13.87 28.32
N ARG A 168 -4.13 14.91 27.55
CA ARG A 168 -4.11 14.89 26.09
C ARG A 168 -3.03 13.95 25.56
N LEU A 169 -1.84 13.96 26.16
CA LEU A 169 -0.74 13.06 25.84
C LEU A 169 -1.05 11.61 26.24
N SER A 170 -1.79 11.40 27.33
CA SER A 170 -2.28 10.05 27.72
C SER A 170 -3.26 9.49 26.68
N ILE A 171 -4.17 10.31 26.16
CA ILE A 171 -5.06 9.93 25.06
C ILE A 171 -4.27 9.66 23.77
N GLU A 172 -3.23 10.45 23.51
CA GLU A 172 -2.36 10.27 22.34
C GLU A 172 -1.61 8.93 22.41
N LEU A 173 -0.99 8.60 23.55
CA LEU A 173 -0.37 7.29 23.80
C LEU A 173 -1.32 6.13 23.44
N GLN A 174 -2.54 6.16 23.96
CA GLN A 174 -3.55 5.13 23.69
C GLN A 174 -3.96 5.08 22.22
N THR A 175 -4.07 6.25 21.58
CA THR A 175 -4.37 6.37 20.15
C THR A 175 -3.29 5.73 19.30
N GLN A 176 -2.01 6.00 19.58
CA GLN A 176 -0.87 5.43 18.85
C GLN A 176 -0.80 3.91 19.01
N LEU A 177 -1.00 3.38 20.22
CA LEU A 177 -1.06 1.91 20.46
C LEU A 177 -2.17 1.23 19.67
N ARG A 178 -3.37 1.82 19.65
CA ARG A 178 -4.51 1.30 18.90
C ARG A 178 -4.25 1.31 17.38
N MET A 179 -3.61 2.36 16.88
CA MET A 179 -3.19 2.45 15.48
C MET A 179 -2.12 1.40 15.14
N ALA A 180 -1.17 1.14 16.04
CA ALA A 180 -0.17 0.08 15.87
C ALA A 180 -0.85 -1.30 15.74
N GLU A 181 -1.77 -1.64 16.63
CA GLU A 181 -2.51 -2.91 16.58
C GLU A 181 -3.32 -3.03 15.29
N LYS A 182 -3.97 -1.94 14.85
CA LYS A 182 -4.69 -1.88 13.58
C LYS A 182 -3.76 -2.18 12.40
N TYR A 183 -2.60 -1.53 12.32
CA TYR A 183 -1.65 -1.78 11.25
C TYR A 183 -1.08 -3.18 11.27
N ARG A 184 -0.80 -3.75 12.46
CA ARG A 184 -0.39 -5.15 12.61
C ARG A 184 -1.47 -6.13 12.13
N THR A 185 -2.74 -5.85 12.43
CA THR A 185 -3.87 -6.68 11.96
C THR A 185 -3.99 -6.63 10.44
N ARG A 186 -3.87 -5.44 9.84
CA ARG A 186 -3.83 -5.28 8.38
C ARG A 186 -2.60 -5.94 7.77
N LEU A 187 -1.44 -5.89 8.43
CA LEU A 187 -0.20 -6.53 7.99
C LEU A 187 -0.39 -8.04 7.89
N ASN A 188 -0.97 -8.67 8.92
CA ASN A 188 -1.25 -10.10 8.91
C ASN A 188 -2.15 -10.52 7.73
N LEU A 189 -3.14 -9.68 7.37
CA LEU A 189 -3.98 -9.94 6.20
C LEU A 189 -3.18 -9.77 4.90
N ALA A 190 -2.44 -8.67 4.77
CA ALA A 190 -1.60 -8.39 3.60
C ALA A 190 -0.51 -9.46 3.39
N GLU A 191 0.06 -10.00 4.46
CA GLU A 191 1.06 -11.08 4.39
C GLU A 191 0.45 -12.39 3.89
N ARG A 192 -0.80 -12.70 4.27
CA ARG A 192 -1.54 -13.86 3.71
C ARG A 192 -1.81 -13.67 2.22
N GLU A 193 -2.25 -12.48 1.82
CA GLU A 193 -2.45 -12.13 0.40
C GLU A 193 -1.14 -12.20 -0.38
N ARG A 194 -0.05 -11.69 0.18
CA ARG A 194 1.30 -11.77 -0.39
C ARG A 194 1.75 -13.22 -0.54
N GLN A 195 1.55 -14.07 0.47
CA GLN A 195 1.91 -15.48 0.38
C GLN A 195 1.13 -16.21 -0.72
N SER A 196 -0.16 -15.90 -0.86
CA SER A 196 -0.98 -16.40 -1.96
C SER A 196 -0.49 -15.91 -3.32
N ALA A 197 -0.13 -14.61 -3.44
CA ALA A 197 0.40 -14.06 -4.67
C ALA A 197 1.77 -14.66 -5.06
N ILE A 198 2.65 -14.86 -4.09
CA ILE A 198 3.99 -15.41 -4.28
C ILE A 198 3.94 -16.89 -4.65
N SER A 199 2.98 -17.66 -4.16
CA SER A 199 2.86 -19.08 -4.47
C SER A 199 1.96 -19.40 -5.68
N ALA A 200 1.43 -18.37 -6.35
CA ALA A 200 0.53 -18.53 -7.49
C ALA A 200 1.31 -18.67 -8.81
N PRO A 201 1.37 -19.86 -9.43
CA PRO A 201 1.83 -19.99 -10.80
C PRO A 201 0.87 -19.33 -11.79
N LEU A 202 1.37 -19.02 -12.99
CA LEU A 202 0.52 -18.69 -14.12
C LEU A 202 -0.42 -19.87 -14.44
N GLN A 203 -1.69 -19.57 -14.69
CA GLN A 203 -2.72 -20.59 -14.89
C GLN A 203 -2.66 -21.21 -16.28
N ASP A 204 -3.18 -22.43 -16.43
CA ASP A 204 -3.08 -23.17 -17.69
C ASP A 204 -3.71 -22.44 -18.87
N HIS A 205 -4.84 -21.75 -18.67
CA HIS A 205 -5.49 -20.97 -19.72
C HIS A 205 -4.66 -19.73 -20.12
N GLU A 206 -3.93 -19.12 -19.18
CA GLU A 206 -3.05 -17.98 -19.43
C GLU A 206 -1.80 -18.43 -20.20
N ILE A 207 -1.19 -19.54 -19.77
CA ILE A 207 -0.06 -20.16 -20.48
C ILE A 207 -0.48 -20.58 -21.89
N ALA A 208 -1.64 -21.23 -22.03
CA ALA A 208 -2.20 -21.63 -23.33
C ALA A 208 -2.47 -20.41 -24.23
N HIS A 209 -2.91 -19.29 -23.66
CA HIS A 209 -3.13 -18.05 -24.38
C HIS A 209 -1.82 -17.42 -24.92
N VAL A 210 -0.78 -17.36 -24.08
CA VAL A 210 0.56 -16.90 -24.51
C VAL A 210 1.12 -17.82 -25.61
N TRP A 211 1.13 -19.12 -25.34
CA TRP A 211 1.72 -20.11 -26.23
C TRP A 211 0.92 -20.24 -27.54
N GLY A 212 -0.40 -20.10 -27.48
CA GLY A 212 -1.30 -20.28 -28.62
C GLY A 212 -1.59 -21.77 -28.91
N ILE A 213 -1.63 -22.61 -27.88
CA ILE A 213 -1.93 -24.05 -28.00
C ILE A 213 -3.21 -24.40 -27.22
N PRO A 214 -3.92 -25.50 -27.56
CA PRO A 214 -5.07 -25.96 -26.80
C PRO A 214 -4.69 -26.35 -25.36
N ALA A 215 -5.56 -26.05 -24.38
CA ALA A 215 -5.33 -26.34 -22.97
C ALA A 215 -5.10 -27.85 -22.70
N SER A 216 -5.75 -28.74 -23.47
CA SER A 216 -5.56 -30.18 -23.37
C SER A 216 -4.13 -30.63 -23.74
N SER A 217 -3.55 -30.03 -24.79
CA SER A 217 -2.15 -30.26 -25.19
C SER A 217 -1.18 -29.73 -24.14
N LEU A 218 -1.52 -28.60 -23.51
CA LEU A 218 -0.71 -27.99 -22.46
C LEU A 218 -0.62 -28.87 -21.21
N ALA A 219 -1.74 -29.44 -20.73
CA ALA A 219 -1.80 -30.19 -19.48
C ALA A 219 -0.81 -31.38 -19.46
N ALA A 220 -0.76 -32.17 -20.54
CA ALA A 220 0.16 -33.30 -20.65
C ALA A 220 1.63 -32.86 -20.67
N ARG A 221 1.94 -31.77 -21.42
CA ARG A 221 3.29 -31.19 -21.46
C ARG A 221 3.70 -30.65 -20.09
N LYS A 222 2.79 -29.95 -19.40
CA LYS A 222 3.02 -29.39 -18.07
C LYS A 222 3.35 -30.46 -17.06
N MET A 223 2.56 -31.54 -16.99
CA MET A 223 2.84 -32.67 -16.09
C MET A 223 4.23 -33.26 -16.38
N LYS A 224 4.52 -33.58 -17.65
CA LYS A 224 5.82 -34.14 -18.05
C LYS A 224 6.99 -33.28 -17.57
N TYR A 225 6.97 -31.99 -17.90
CA TYR A 225 8.10 -31.11 -17.61
C TYR A 225 8.18 -30.71 -16.13
N LEU A 226 7.06 -30.64 -15.41
CA LEU A 226 7.07 -30.43 -13.97
C LEU A 226 7.65 -31.65 -13.23
N THR A 227 7.29 -32.87 -13.62
CA THR A 227 7.89 -34.09 -13.05
C THR A 227 9.39 -34.17 -13.33
N GLN A 228 9.81 -33.87 -14.57
CA GLN A 228 11.23 -33.82 -14.94
C GLN A 228 12.00 -32.77 -14.13
N TYR A 229 11.42 -31.58 -13.94
CA TYR A 229 12.00 -30.52 -13.12
C TYR A 229 12.21 -30.96 -11.66
N LEU A 230 11.16 -31.51 -11.03
CA LEU A 230 11.23 -31.94 -9.63
C LEU A 230 12.23 -33.08 -9.44
N HIS A 231 12.30 -34.02 -10.39
CA HIS A 231 13.28 -35.10 -10.35
C HIS A 231 14.72 -34.59 -10.53
N ALA A 232 14.94 -33.63 -11.43
CA ALA A 232 16.25 -33.02 -11.64
C ALA A 232 16.70 -32.22 -10.40
N LEU A 233 15.81 -31.43 -9.79
CA LEU A 233 16.08 -30.75 -8.53
C LEU A 233 16.46 -31.73 -7.43
N GLN A 234 15.67 -32.79 -7.24
CA GLN A 234 15.94 -33.81 -6.24
C GLN A 234 17.31 -34.47 -6.45
N THR A 235 17.65 -34.80 -7.70
CA THR A 235 18.95 -35.41 -8.04
C THR A 235 20.11 -34.47 -7.71
N THR A 236 19.95 -33.18 -8.00
CA THR A 236 20.98 -32.17 -7.73
C THR A 236 21.20 -32.02 -6.22
N LEU A 237 20.11 -31.90 -5.46
CA LEU A 237 20.15 -31.78 -4.00
C LEU A 237 20.72 -33.03 -3.30
N GLN A 238 20.45 -34.24 -3.83
CA GLN A 238 21.02 -35.48 -3.30
C GLN A 238 22.52 -35.64 -3.59
N THR A 239 23.02 -34.99 -4.64
CA THR A 239 24.45 -35.00 -4.98
C THR A 239 25.23 -34.07 -4.05
N ASP A 240 24.63 -32.95 -3.64
CA ASP A 240 25.23 -31.96 -2.75
C ASP A 240 25.08 -32.31 -1.26
N ALA A 241 23.99 -32.99 -0.88
CA ALA A 241 23.73 -33.38 0.50
C ALA A 241 24.23 -34.81 0.79
N ALA A 242 25.40 -34.92 1.42
CA ALA A 242 25.82 -36.16 2.06
C ALA A 242 24.80 -36.56 3.15
N ALA A 243 23.89 -37.47 2.80
CA ALA A 243 23.06 -38.29 3.68
C ALA A 243 22.51 -37.59 4.95
N SER A 244 21.73 -36.52 4.81
CA SER A 244 20.88 -36.03 5.92
C SER A 244 19.42 -36.33 5.63
N THR A 245 18.81 -37.12 6.52
CA THR A 245 17.39 -37.51 6.55
C THR A 245 16.49 -36.29 6.77
N THR A 246 16.23 -35.50 5.73
CA THR A 246 15.19 -34.48 5.74
C THR A 246 13.88 -35.07 5.22
N SER A 247 12.78 -34.80 5.93
CA SER A 247 11.39 -35.08 5.52
C SER A 247 11.17 -34.76 4.04
N PRO A 248 10.23 -35.43 3.34
CA PRO A 248 9.98 -35.13 1.93
C PRO A 248 9.55 -33.67 1.78
N LEU A 249 10.52 -32.82 1.43
CA LEU A 249 10.30 -31.42 1.14
C LEU A 249 9.43 -31.37 -0.12
N ASP A 250 8.34 -30.61 -0.05
CA ASP A 250 7.62 -30.22 -1.25
C ASP A 250 8.49 -29.21 -2.02
N LEU A 251 9.39 -29.76 -2.85
CA LEU A 251 10.36 -29.00 -3.65
C LEU A 251 9.68 -27.95 -4.53
N TRP A 252 8.40 -28.16 -4.89
CA TRP A 252 7.63 -27.19 -5.65
C TRP A 252 7.27 -25.96 -4.81
N LYS A 253 6.75 -26.19 -3.61
CA LYS A 253 6.47 -25.10 -2.65
C LYS A 253 7.75 -24.38 -2.22
N GLU A 254 8.84 -25.12 -2.07
CA GLU A 254 10.15 -24.57 -1.73
C GLU A 254 10.72 -23.72 -2.87
N THR A 255 10.55 -24.15 -4.14
CA THR A 255 10.90 -23.35 -5.32
C THR A 255 10.31 -21.95 -5.25
N PHE A 256 9.00 -21.83 -4.98
CA PHE A 256 8.36 -20.53 -4.80
C PHE A 256 8.91 -19.74 -3.63
N SER A 257 9.17 -20.40 -2.50
CA SER A 257 9.66 -19.76 -1.28
C SER A 257 11.06 -19.17 -1.48
N VAL A 258 11.94 -19.89 -2.16
CA VAL A 258 13.31 -19.46 -2.50
C VAL A 258 13.28 -18.32 -3.52
N LEU A 259 12.50 -18.45 -4.59
CA LEU A 259 12.37 -17.40 -5.61
C LEU A 259 11.72 -16.13 -5.05
N ALA A 260 10.82 -16.26 -4.06
CA ALA A 260 10.19 -15.13 -3.39
C ALA A 260 11.18 -14.18 -2.71
N MET A 261 12.32 -14.70 -2.24
CA MET A 261 13.37 -13.94 -1.55
C MET A 261 14.14 -13.02 -2.48
N GLN A 262 14.07 -13.24 -3.80
CA GLN A 262 14.70 -12.35 -4.77
C GLN A 262 14.18 -10.92 -4.61
N PRO A 263 15.03 -9.90 -4.82
CA PRO A 263 14.59 -8.52 -4.81
C PRO A 263 13.48 -8.31 -5.84
N ILE A 264 12.54 -7.45 -5.50
CA ILE A 264 11.42 -7.12 -6.38
C ILE A 264 11.87 -6.02 -7.34
N GLU A 265 11.69 -6.27 -8.62
CA GLU A 265 11.84 -5.24 -9.65
C GLU A 265 10.79 -4.15 -9.45
N ARG A 266 11.26 -2.90 -9.35
CA ARG A 266 10.41 -1.72 -9.18
C ARG A 266 9.86 -1.31 -10.53
N SER A 267 8.54 -1.25 -10.65
CA SER A 267 7.91 -0.73 -11.86
C SER A 267 7.81 0.79 -11.81
N HIS A 268 8.02 1.45 -12.95
CA HIS A 268 7.69 2.87 -13.08
C HIS A 268 6.18 3.05 -12.94
N SER A 269 5.76 3.86 -11.98
CA SER A 269 4.36 4.20 -11.75
C SER A 269 4.09 5.64 -12.18
N THR A 270 2.91 5.86 -12.76
CA THR A 270 2.38 7.19 -13.07
C THR A 270 1.28 7.54 -12.07
N PHE A 271 1.13 8.83 -11.78
CA PHE A 271 0.04 9.29 -10.94
C PHE A 271 -1.31 8.87 -11.53
N ASP A 272 -2.17 8.31 -10.68
CA ASP A 272 -3.42 7.63 -11.04
C ASP A 272 -4.67 8.49 -10.74
N GLY A 273 -4.48 9.75 -10.33
CA GLY A 273 -5.58 10.64 -9.96
C GLY A 273 -6.11 10.45 -8.54
N LEU A 274 -5.47 9.60 -7.73
CA LEU A 274 -5.83 9.44 -6.31
C LEU A 274 -5.72 10.79 -5.58
N GLU A 275 -6.77 11.18 -4.86
CA GLU A 275 -6.89 12.50 -4.19
C GLU A 275 -6.87 13.72 -5.12
N LYS A 276 -7.21 13.55 -6.41
CA LYS A 276 -7.28 14.60 -7.46
C LYS A 276 -5.93 15.18 -7.90
N THR A 277 -5.04 15.50 -6.96
CA THR A 277 -3.69 16.02 -7.25
C THR A 277 -2.61 15.24 -6.50
N GLU A 278 -1.41 15.18 -7.07
CA GLU A 278 -0.25 14.54 -6.43
C GLU A 278 0.11 15.23 -5.11
N SER A 279 0.01 16.56 -5.04
CA SER A 279 0.29 17.31 -3.81
C SER A 279 -0.68 16.94 -2.68
N ALA A 280 -1.99 16.87 -2.96
CA ALA A 280 -2.99 16.49 -1.98
C ALA A 280 -2.79 15.05 -1.49
N LEU A 281 -2.37 14.16 -2.38
CA LEU A 281 -1.98 12.80 -2.00
C LEU A 281 -0.77 12.81 -1.06
N ILE A 282 0.30 13.55 -1.39
CA ILE A 282 1.50 13.63 -0.56
C ILE A 282 1.18 14.24 0.82
N ASP A 283 0.38 15.30 0.89
CA ASP A 283 -0.04 15.92 2.15
C ASP A 283 -0.81 14.93 3.03
N LYS A 284 -1.71 14.15 2.42
CA LYS A 284 -2.51 13.15 3.14
C LYS A 284 -1.69 11.94 3.57
N LEU A 285 -0.74 11.49 2.74
CA LEU A 285 0.24 10.47 3.10
C LEU A 285 1.10 10.95 4.27
N THR A 286 1.57 12.19 4.23
CA THR A 286 2.36 12.82 5.29
C THR A 286 1.56 12.89 6.59
N ALA A 287 0.31 13.34 6.56
CA ALA A 287 -0.59 13.32 7.72
C ALA A 287 -0.82 11.90 8.26
N MET A 288 -0.96 10.90 7.37
CA MET A 288 -1.09 9.50 7.77
C MET A 288 0.18 8.96 8.42
N VAL A 289 1.38 9.32 7.93
CA VAL A 289 2.67 8.94 8.51
C VAL A 289 2.88 9.59 9.87
N TRP A 290 2.59 10.88 9.98
CA TRP A 290 2.64 11.62 11.24
C TRP A 290 1.57 11.20 12.25
N GLY A 291 0.47 10.57 11.81
CA GLY A 291 -0.60 10.12 12.70
C GLY A 291 -1.60 11.20 13.07
N SER A 292 -1.56 12.34 12.37
CA SER A 292 -2.53 13.44 12.52
C SER A 292 -3.84 13.17 11.76
N LEU A 293 -3.87 12.16 10.89
CA LEU A 293 -5.06 11.80 10.13
C LEU A 293 -6.13 11.16 11.03
N PRO A 294 -7.38 11.67 11.05
CA PRO A 294 -8.47 11.05 11.80
C PRO A 294 -8.70 9.61 11.35
N GLU A 295 -8.98 8.72 12.29
CA GLU A 295 -9.07 7.28 12.02
C GLU A 295 -10.11 6.91 10.95
N GLU A 296 -11.28 7.54 10.96
CA GLU A 296 -12.33 7.31 9.94
C GLU A 296 -11.86 7.68 8.53
N VAL A 297 -11.06 8.75 8.42
CA VAL A 297 -10.47 9.20 7.15
C VAL A 297 -9.34 8.28 6.76
N GLU A 298 -8.52 7.85 7.71
CA GLU A 298 -7.43 6.91 7.49
C GLU A 298 -7.91 5.57 6.94
N VAL A 299 -9.00 5.00 7.49
CA VAL A 299 -9.55 3.73 7.01
C VAL A 299 -10.00 3.84 5.56
N LYS A 300 -10.76 4.90 5.23
CA LYS A 300 -11.23 5.14 3.86
C LYS A 300 -10.06 5.39 2.91
N PHE A 301 -9.07 6.17 3.35
CA PHE A 301 -7.88 6.48 2.57
C PHE A 301 -7.02 5.24 2.32
N TRP A 302 -6.77 4.40 3.32
CA TRP A 302 -6.04 3.15 3.18
C TRP A 302 -6.73 2.21 2.18
N THR A 303 -8.04 2.04 2.28
CA THR A 303 -8.82 1.25 1.31
C THR A 303 -8.69 1.83 -0.10
N SER A 304 -8.81 3.16 -0.24
CA SER A 304 -8.62 3.84 -1.51
C SER A 304 -7.21 3.68 -2.07
N LEU A 305 -6.19 3.66 -1.21
CA LEU A 305 -4.77 3.47 -1.54
C LEU A 305 -4.46 2.03 -1.97
N VAL A 306 -5.16 1.02 -1.45
CA VAL A 306 -4.92 -0.39 -1.80
C VAL A 306 -5.79 -0.86 -2.97
N PHE A 307 -7.03 -0.40 -3.05
CA PHE A 307 -8.04 -0.90 -4.01
C PHE A 307 -8.45 0.10 -5.11
N GLY A 308 -8.17 1.39 -4.94
CA GLY A 308 -8.45 2.44 -5.92
C GLY A 308 -9.79 3.15 -5.67
N ALA A 309 -9.97 4.33 -6.28
CA ALA A 309 -11.07 5.24 -5.97
C ALA A 309 -12.30 5.21 -6.92
N SER A 310 -12.39 4.40 -7.97
CA SER A 310 -13.54 4.48 -8.90
C SER A 310 -13.97 3.21 -9.65
N SER A 311 -15.28 3.14 -9.93
CA SER A 311 -16.09 2.00 -10.39
C SER A 311 -16.33 1.91 -11.92
N ASN A 312 -15.55 2.60 -12.77
CA ASN A 312 -15.96 2.83 -14.17
C ASN A 312 -14.93 2.45 -15.27
N ALA A 313 -14.14 1.39 -15.12
CA ALA A 313 -13.29 0.92 -16.24
C ALA A 313 -13.34 -0.60 -16.42
N MET A 314 -13.87 -1.02 -17.57
CA MET A 314 -13.87 -2.39 -18.06
C MET A 314 -12.42 -2.91 -18.24
N HIS A 315 -12.12 -4.04 -17.61
CA HIS A 315 -11.18 -5.10 -18.02
C HIS A 315 -9.71 -4.79 -18.42
N SER A 316 -9.21 -3.56 -18.30
CA SER A 316 -7.76 -3.27 -18.38
C SER A 316 -7.33 -2.35 -17.24
N GLU A 317 -6.61 -2.91 -16.25
CA GLU A 317 -5.81 -2.28 -15.17
C GLU A 317 -5.96 -3.03 -13.84
N ILE A 318 -5.51 -4.29 -13.83
CA ILE A 318 -5.62 -5.23 -12.69
C ILE A 318 -4.70 -4.84 -11.50
N THR A 319 -3.99 -3.70 -11.56
CA THR A 319 -3.01 -3.26 -10.54
C THR A 319 -3.02 -1.74 -10.31
N ARG A 320 -4.16 -1.18 -9.90
CA ARG A 320 -4.27 0.23 -9.48
C ARG A 320 -3.47 0.51 -8.19
N ASN A 321 -3.00 1.77 -8.07
CA ASN A 321 -2.33 2.39 -6.91
C ASN A 321 -0.90 1.95 -6.53
N LEU A 322 -0.10 1.49 -7.49
CA LEU A 322 1.33 1.31 -7.24
C LEU A 322 1.99 2.64 -6.82
N PHE A 323 1.60 3.73 -7.47
CA PHE A 323 2.15 5.07 -7.24
C PHE A 323 1.99 5.52 -5.79
N GLY A 324 0.77 5.47 -5.25
CA GLY A 324 0.51 5.89 -3.87
C GLY A 324 1.30 5.07 -2.83
N LEU A 325 1.45 3.75 -3.03
CA LEU A 325 2.25 2.90 -2.14
C LEU A 325 3.76 3.17 -2.25
N GLN A 326 4.26 3.44 -3.45
CA GLN A 326 5.65 3.85 -3.65
C GLN A 326 5.91 5.20 -2.95
N ARG A 327 5.02 6.18 -3.13
CA ARG A 327 5.10 7.49 -2.45
C ARG A 327 5.01 7.36 -0.93
N LEU A 328 4.14 6.51 -0.42
CA LEU A 328 4.07 6.23 1.03
C LEU A 328 5.41 5.72 1.56
N THR A 329 6.04 4.79 0.85
CA THR A 329 7.35 4.24 1.24
C THR A 329 8.41 5.34 1.24
N THR A 330 8.39 6.24 0.24
CA THR A 330 9.28 7.41 0.20
C THR A 330 9.06 8.33 1.40
N VAL A 331 7.82 8.74 1.68
CA VAL A 331 7.50 9.61 2.83
C VAL A 331 7.90 8.95 4.16
N LEU A 332 7.72 7.64 4.31
CA LEU A 332 8.14 6.89 5.50
C LEU A 332 9.66 6.88 5.68
N ASN A 333 10.42 6.84 4.59
CA ASN A 333 11.88 6.85 4.62
C ASN A 333 12.44 8.25 4.86
N ASP A 334 11.77 9.28 4.34
CA ASP A 334 12.19 10.69 4.45
C ASP A 334 11.81 11.33 5.79
N MET A 335 10.84 10.75 6.50
CA MET A 335 10.40 11.27 7.79
C MET A 335 11.51 11.15 8.86
N ASP A 336 11.83 12.27 9.50
CA ASP A 336 12.72 12.30 10.66
C ASP A 336 12.10 11.55 11.85
N ARG A 337 12.74 10.44 12.24
CA ARG A 337 12.36 9.56 13.36
C ARG A 337 13.15 9.86 14.63
N SER A 338 13.93 10.94 14.66
CA SER A 338 14.69 11.32 15.85
C SER A 338 13.75 11.53 17.05
N PRO A 339 14.17 11.12 18.26
CA PRO A 339 13.33 11.22 19.45
C PRO A 339 12.94 12.67 19.74
N GLU A 340 13.84 13.63 19.48
CA GLU A 340 13.60 15.06 19.69
C GLU A 340 12.49 15.61 18.79
N THR A 341 12.52 15.28 17.49
CA THR A 341 11.48 15.73 16.54
C THR A 341 10.12 15.10 16.88
N VAL A 342 10.10 13.82 17.25
CA VAL A 342 8.87 13.14 17.66
C VAL A 342 8.31 13.75 18.95
N ASP A 343 9.17 14.03 19.93
CA ASP A 343 8.75 14.66 21.19
C ASP A 343 8.20 16.07 20.95
N ALA A 344 8.88 16.88 20.13
CA ALA A 344 8.45 18.23 19.79
C ALA A 344 7.07 18.21 19.11
N ASP A 345 6.83 17.28 18.18
CA ASP A 345 5.55 17.11 17.51
C ASP A 345 4.45 16.63 18.49
N LEU A 346 4.73 15.64 19.34
CA LEU A 346 3.79 15.17 20.37
C LEU A 346 3.40 16.29 21.34
N LEU A 347 4.37 17.06 21.83
CA LEU A 347 4.13 18.17 22.73
C LEU A 347 3.34 19.29 22.05
N LYS A 348 3.65 19.60 20.78
CA LYS A 348 2.91 20.59 19.99
C LYS A 348 1.45 20.20 19.78
N ARG A 349 1.17 18.92 19.52
CA ARG A 349 -0.20 18.41 19.32
C ARG A 349 -1.04 18.31 20.59
N THR A 350 -0.36 18.20 21.73
CA THR A 350 -1.01 18.00 23.03
C THR A 350 -1.13 19.30 23.84
N ALA A 351 -0.51 20.38 23.38
CA ALA A 351 -0.62 21.70 23.98
C ALA A 351 -2.09 22.18 23.98
N ALA A 352 -2.49 22.83 25.07
CA ALA A 352 -3.80 23.46 25.16
C ALA A 352 -3.92 24.58 24.12
N THR A 353 -5.09 24.71 23.50
CA THR A 353 -5.40 25.86 22.66
C THR A 353 -5.39 27.11 23.55
N PRO A 354 -4.57 28.13 23.22
CA PRO A 354 -4.54 29.35 24.01
C PRO A 354 -5.92 29.97 24.00
N LYS A 355 -6.46 30.24 25.18
CA LYS A 355 -7.73 30.96 25.33
C LYS A 355 -7.49 32.35 24.77
N VAL A 356 -8.29 32.75 23.78
CA VAL A 356 -8.30 34.14 23.32
C VAL A 356 -8.75 34.96 24.52
N GLU A 357 -7.88 35.82 25.05
CA GLU A 357 -8.28 36.75 26.10
C GLU A 357 -9.45 37.58 25.57
N VAL A 358 -10.66 37.30 26.09
CA VAL A 358 -11.84 38.12 25.88
C VAL A 358 -11.62 39.42 26.67
N GLY A 359 -10.77 40.28 26.11
CA GLY A 359 -10.24 41.48 26.76
C GLY A 359 -9.07 42.13 26.02
N ALA A 360 -8.39 41.39 25.13
CA ALA A 360 -7.29 41.91 24.30
C ALA A 360 -7.69 42.04 22.81
N LEU A 361 -8.99 42.17 22.53
CA LEU A 361 -9.40 42.94 21.37
C LEU A 361 -9.22 44.40 21.81
N ASP A 362 -8.23 45.08 21.25
CA ASP A 362 -8.35 46.53 21.08
C ASP A 362 -9.80 46.79 20.69
N ALA A 363 -10.50 47.59 21.49
CA ALA A 363 -11.82 48.07 21.15
C ALA A 363 -11.79 48.42 19.66
N PRO A 364 -12.70 47.89 18.82
CA PRO A 364 -12.62 48.12 17.39
C PRO A 364 -12.49 49.62 17.23
N ALA A 365 -11.34 50.07 16.73
CA ALA A 365 -11.15 51.47 16.41
C ALA A 365 -12.38 51.84 15.61
N GLU A 366 -13.20 52.75 16.16
CA GLU A 366 -14.40 53.21 15.49
C GLU A 366 -13.97 53.52 14.07
N THR A 367 -14.46 52.73 13.11
CA THR A 367 -14.29 53.03 11.71
C THR A 367 -14.72 54.48 11.58
N PRO A 368 -13.86 55.41 11.14
CA PRO A 368 -14.26 56.80 11.04
C PRO A 368 -15.50 56.80 10.18
N VAL A 369 -16.61 57.28 10.73
CA VAL A 369 -17.87 57.43 10.02
C VAL A 369 -17.52 58.29 8.81
N LYS A 370 -17.41 57.66 7.65
CA LYS A 370 -17.19 58.35 6.39
C LYS A 370 -18.50 59.08 6.13
N GLU A 371 -18.56 60.35 6.52
CA GLU A 371 -19.66 61.23 6.16
C GLU A 371 -19.76 61.18 4.63
N LEU A 372 -20.89 60.65 4.14
CA LEU A 372 -21.22 60.63 2.72
C LEU A 372 -21.23 62.08 2.26
N SER A 373 -20.48 62.40 1.20
CA SER A 373 -20.56 63.76 0.64
C SER A 373 -21.98 64.02 0.14
N GLU A 374 -22.42 65.28 0.15
CA GLU A 374 -23.79 65.66 -0.28
C GLU A 374 -24.17 65.04 -1.64
N MET A 375 -23.20 64.91 -2.54
CA MET A 375 -23.39 64.30 -3.86
C MET A 375 -23.68 62.79 -3.77
N GLN A 376 -23.06 62.06 -2.83
CA GLN A 376 -23.32 60.64 -2.60
C GLN A 376 -24.68 60.39 -1.95
N ALA A 377 -25.10 61.28 -1.04
CA ALA A 377 -26.43 61.26 -0.45
C ALA A 377 -27.53 61.55 -1.50
N GLN A 378 -27.27 62.47 -2.43
CA GLN A 378 -28.20 62.81 -3.50
C GLN A 378 -28.38 61.67 -4.52
N ILE A 379 -27.31 60.95 -4.84
CA ILE A 379 -27.36 59.76 -5.71
C ILE A 379 -28.17 58.64 -5.06
N LEU A 380 -27.94 58.36 -3.77
CA LEU A 380 -28.71 57.34 -3.03
C LEU A 380 -30.20 57.69 -2.95
N ASN A 381 -30.54 58.97 -2.74
CA ASN A 381 -31.93 59.42 -2.78
C ASN A 381 -32.55 59.31 -4.17
N SER A 382 -31.79 59.57 -5.25
CA SER A 382 -32.31 59.40 -6.63
C SER A 382 -32.49 57.94 -7.07
N MET A 383 -31.80 57.00 -6.40
CA MET A 383 -31.94 55.56 -6.65
C MET A 383 -33.04 54.91 -5.81
N ARG A 384 -33.60 55.63 -4.83
CA ARG A 384 -34.78 55.19 -4.09
C ARG A 384 -36.00 55.47 -4.96
N GLY A 385 -36.34 54.51 -5.83
CA GLY A 385 -37.45 54.63 -6.77
C GLY A 385 -38.75 55.05 -6.09
N GLU A 386 -39.40 56.08 -6.64
CA GLU A 386 -40.72 56.54 -6.19
C GLU A 386 -41.78 55.50 -6.58
N ASP A 387 -42.48 54.93 -5.59
CA ASP A 387 -43.71 54.20 -5.86
C ASP A 387 -44.80 55.19 -6.33
N ALA A 388 -45.74 54.72 -7.16
CA ALA A 388 -46.76 55.50 -7.89
C ALA A 388 -47.76 56.32 -7.04
N SER A 389 -47.49 56.52 -5.74
CA SER A 389 -48.23 57.37 -4.82
C SER A 389 -47.37 58.39 -4.07
N GLY A 390 -46.10 58.59 -4.46
CA GLY A 390 -45.28 59.72 -4.01
C GLY A 390 -44.91 59.72 -2.53
N ARG A 391 -44.79 58.53 -1.91
CA ARG A 391 -44.25 58.39 -0.54
C ARG A 391 -43.06 57.42 -0.53
N PRO A 392 -42.01 57.71 0.26
CA PRO A 392 -40.84 56.85 0.35
C PRO A 392 -41.21 55.48 0.91
N SER A 393 -40.87 54.45 0.17
CA SER A 393 -41.08 53.04 0.49
C SER A 393 -40.06 52.58 1.53
N ASP A 394 -40.48 52.54 2.80
CA ASP A 394 -39.74 51.85 3.86
C ASP A 394 -40.10 50.37 3.86
N LYS A 395 -39.51 49.63 2.93
CA LYS A 395 -39.36 48.18 3.04
C LYS A 395 -37.89 47.82 2.93
N TRP A 396 -37.18 47.99 4.03
CA TRP A 396 -36.09 47.13 4.49
C TRP A 396 -36.11 47.11 6.01
#